data_AF-A0A0F5IN91-F1
#
_entry.id   AF-A0A0F5IN91-F1
#
_cell.length_a   1.000
_cell.length_b   1.000
_cell.length_c   1.000
_cell.angle_alpha   90.00
_cell.angle_beta   90.00
_cell.angle_gamma   90.00
#
_symmetry.space_group_name_H-M   'P 1'
#
loop_
_entity.id
_entity.type
_entity.pdbx_description
1 polymer ?
#
loop_
_entity_poly.entity_id
_entity_poly.type
_entity_poly.pdbx_seq_one_letter_code
_entity_poly.pdbx_strand_id
1 'polypeptide(L)'
;MLTNFYTIEAIAEQGGEYNCTIRLNPLHDVYKGHFPGMPVVPGVCMLRIIKECMSTILDTPVRFQTVTSCKFLSVVNPSEQELLDFIFSLKDSNRLQVTANAGGVTVLKLKATIVAELEHQQQESQSVIVIPTYNNGGTLGQVLTDVLAYSFPVIVVNDGSTDNTLEVLKGFPGIRVISYPDNQGKGYALNTGLKAATEAGYRYAITLDSDGQHYADDIPVFLKEIALYPDSLLIGARNLASDNMPGKNTFANKFSNFWFTLETGIRLSDTQSGFRLYPLHKLKKMHLFTTKYEYELEIIVQAAWRNIRVANVPIKVYYPPAGERISHFRPLRDFTRISLLNSVLVLIALLWYWPWKCVRSVTKENVKKFVSKNITHSAESNLRIALAVMFGVFMGIVPIWGYQMIVAGVLAHFMGLNKVITIVASNISIPPMIPFLLFGSYVTGGWVLDQPVTLTLHEVTFDTIKDSLLQYLAGSMVFAVICGLLAGFVCLTLLSLFRKPERIAG
;
A
#
# COMPACT_ATOMS: atom_id res chain seq x y z
N MET A 1 26.86 25.48 -10.32
CA MET A 1 27.43 26.48 -9.38
C MET A 1 28.77 26.07 -8.73
N LEU A 2 29.52 25.07 -9.22
CA LEU A 2 30.89 24.76 -8.74
C LEU A 2 31.81 24.36 -9.90
N THR A 3 31.59 24.95 -11.08
CA THR A 3 32.42 24.68 -12.25
C THR A 3 33.84 25.16 -11.95
N ASN A 4 34.85 24.31 -12.14
CA ASN A 4 36.25 24.61 -11.85
C ASN A 4 36.60 24.84 -10.36
N PHE A 5 35.86 24.20 -9.44
CA PHE A 5 36.11 24.29 -7.99
C PHE A 5 37.30 23.42 -7.53
N TYR A 6 37.48 22.24 -8.10
CA TYR A 6 38.59 21.32 -7.80
C TYR A 6 38.88 20.43 -9.01
N THR A 7 40.03 19.76 -8.99
CA THR A 7 40.40 18.70 -9.94
C THR A 7 40.81 17.44 -9.20
N ILE A 8 40.45 16.27 -9.74
CA ILE A 8 40.90 14.97 -9.24
C ILE A 8 42.28 14.70 -9.85
N GLU A 9 43.31 14.55 -9.02
CA GLU A 9 44.68 14.29 -9.50
C GLU A 9 44.97 12.80 -9.64
N ALA A 10 44.56 12.01 -8.65
CA ALA A 10 44.82 10.59 -8.62
C ALA A 10 43.73 9.85 -7.83
N ILE A 11 43.39 8.65 -8.31
CA ILE A 11 42.59 7.67 -7.58
C ILE A 11 43.39 6.36 -7.61
N ALA A 12 43.69 5.82 -6.43
CA ALA A 12 44.40 4.55 -6.28
C ALA A 12 43.64 3.63 -5.33
N GLU A 13 43.60 2.34 -5.64
CA GLU A 13 43.04 1.32 -4.76
C GLU A 13 44.19 0.61 -4.01
N GLN A 14 44.09 0.54 -2.68
CA GLN A 14 45.07 -0.15 -1.85
C GLN A 14 44.37 -0.90 -0.72
N GLY A 15 44.43 -2.24 -0.76
CA GLY A 15 43.96 -3.08 0.36
C GLY A 15 42.46 -3.00 0.67
N GLY A 16 41.61 -2.71 -0.32
CA GLY A 16 40.16 -2.55 -0.13
C GLY A 16 39.73 -1.15 0.32
N GLU A 17 40.65 -0.18 0.34
CA GLU A 17 40.37 1.24 0.47
C GLU A 17 40.75 1.98 -0.81
N TYR A 18 40.04 3.07 -1.11
CA TYR A 18 40.33 3.95 -2.23
C TYR A 18 40.91 5.25 -1.71
N ASN A 19 42.06 5.64 -2.25
CA ASN A 19 42.72 6.91 -1.95
C ASN A 19 42.52 7.84 -3.13
N CYS A 20 41.83 8.96 -2.92
CA CYS A 20 41.63 10.01 -3.92
C CYS A 20 42.33 11.29 -3.46
N THR A 21 43.26 11.78 -4.28
CA THR A 21 43.90 13.08 -4.07
C THR A 21 43.25 14.09 -5.00
N ILE A 22 42.74 15.17 -4.41
CA ILE A 22 42.17 16.29 -5.16
C ILE A 22 42.96 17.57 -4.91
N ARG A 23 42.95 18.44 -5.91
CA ARG A 23 43.50 19.80 -5.84
C ARG A 23 42.36 20.81 -5.84
N LEU A 24 42.29 21.65 -4.81
CA LEU A 24 41.33 22.75 -4.72
C LEU A 24 41.80 23.91 -5.60
N ASN A 25 40.86 24.61 -6.25
CA ASN A 25 41.16 25.89 -6.89
C ASN A 25 41.07 27.00 -5.83
N PRO A 26 42.17 27.68 -5.42
CA PRO A 26 42.14 28.69 -4.36
C PRO A 26 41.45 30.00 -4.77
N LEU A 27 41.28 30.24 -6.08
CA LEU A 27 40.71 31.47 -6.65
C LEU A 27 39.19 31.38 -6.86
N HIS A 28 38.54 30.29 -6.45
CA HIS A 28 37.13 30.07 -6.71
C HIS A 28 36.21 31.01 -5.90
N ASP A 29 35.18 31.56 -6.55
CA ASP A 29 34.29 32.57 -5.96
C ASP A 29 33.52 32.09 -4.71
N VAL A 30 33.38 30.78 -4.53
CA VAL A 30 32.69 30.19 -3.37
C VAL A 30 33.30 30.61 -2.03
N TYR A 31 34.60 30.92 -1.99
CA TYR A 31 35.25 31.37 -0.75
C TYR A 31 34.93 32.83 -0.40
N LYS A 32 34.52 33.65 -1.37
CA LYS A 32 34.15 35.06 -1.11
C LYS A 32 32.88 35.18 -0.27
N GLY A 33 32.04 34.15 -0.26
CA GLY A 33 30.81 34.09 0.54
C GLY A 33 30.97 33.46 1.93
N HIS A 34 32.13 32.87 2.25
CA HIS A 34 32.31 32.04 3.44
C HIS A 34 33.48 32.56 4.29
N PHE A 35 33.16 33.38 5.29
CA PHE A 35 34.06 34.13 6.19
C PHE A 35 34.88 35.27 5.53
N PRO A 36 34.55 36.55 5.81
CA PRO A 36 35.28 37.69 5.26
C PRO A 36 36.76 37.67 5.67
N GLY A 37 37.67 37.64 4.68
CA GLY A 37 39.12 37.74 4.90
C GLY A 37 39.85 36.43 5.17
N MET A 38 39.16 35.28 5.29
CA MET A 38 39.79 33.96 5.39
C MET A 38 39.09 32.95 4.48
N PRO A 39 39.71 32.51 3.36
CA PRO A 39 39.09 31.53 2.48
C PRO A 39 39.00 30.18 3.20
N VAL A 40 37.78 29.67 3.34
CA VAL A 40 37.50 28.38 3.99
C VAL A 40 36.67 27.50 3.07
N VAL A 41 37.05 26.23 2.92
CA VAL A 41 36.26 25.25 2.18
C VAL A 41 34.96 24.94 2.92
N PRO A 42 33.78 25.22 2.33
CA PRO A 42 32.51 24.91 2.98
C PRO A 42 32.31 23.40 3.14
N GLY A 43 31.73 22.97 4.25
CA GLY A 43 31.48 21.54 4.51
C GLY A 43 30.58 20.87 3.46
N VAL A 44 29.64 21.61 2.88
CA VAL A 44 28.77 21.13 1.79
C VAL A 44 29.57 20.81 0.52
N CYS A 45 30.63 21.59 0.25
CA CYS A 45 31.53 21.34 -0.87
C CYS A 45 32.33 20.04 -0.65
N MET A 46 32.78 19.76 0.58
CA MET A 46 33.44 18.49 0.92
C MET A 46 32.52 17.29 0.72
N LEU A 47 31.26 17.36 1.16
CA LEU A 47 30.29 16.28 0.94
C LEU A 47 30.02 16.02 -0.54
N ARG A 48 30.02 17.08 -1.35
CA ARG A 48 29.87 16.95 -2.81
C ARG A 48 31.09 16.31 -3.46
N ILE A 49 32.29 16.71 -3.09
CA ILE A 49 33.54 16.07 -3.54
C ILE A 49 33.49 14.57 -3.25
N ILE A 50 33.07 14.19 -2.03
CA ILE A 50 32.91 12.78 -1.64
C ILE A 50 31.92 12.06 -2.55
N LYS A 51 30.76 12.64 -2.85
CA LYS A 51 29.78 12.08 -3.80
C LYS A 51 30.41 11.85 -5.17
N GLU A 52 31.07 12.88 -5.72
CA GLU A 52 31.64 12.84 -7.07
C GLU A 52 32.79 11.83 -7.15
N CYS A 53 33.69 11.80 -6.18
CA CYS A 53 34.77 10.79 -6.12
C CYS A 53 34.21 9.37 -6.06
N MET A 54 33.19 9.11 -5.22
CA MET A 54 32.55 7.79 -5.17
C MET A 54 31.83 7.43 -6.46
N SER A 55 31.27 8.42 -7.16
CA SER A 55 30.62 8.19 -8.45
C SER A 55 31.66 7.76 -9.50
N THR A 56 32.85 8.35 -9.46
CA THR A 56 33.98 7.95 -10.32
C THR A 56 34.54 6.59 -9.93
N ILE A 57 34.73 6.31 -8.64
CA ILE A 57 35.27 5.02 -8.14
C ILE A 57 34.35 3.85 -8.53
N LEU A 58 33.03 4.03 -8.42
CA LEU A 58 32.06 2.97 -8.69
C LEU A 58 31.57 2.95 -10.15
N ASP A 59 32.09 3.83 -11.00
CA ASP A 59 31.63 4.05 -12.38
C ASP A 59 30.10 4.14 -12.51
N THR A 60 29.46 4.77 -11.53
CA THR A 60 28.00 4.88 -11.44
C THR A 60 27.65 6.09 -10.56
N PRO A 61 26.72 6.97 -10.98
CA PRO A 61 26.29 8.09 -10.15
C PRO A 61 25.73 7.58 -8.82
N VAL A 62 26.16 8.18 -7.70
CA VAL A 62 25.68 7.79 -6.36
C VAL A 62 25.04 8.95 -5.61
N ARG A 63 24.17 8.63 -4.66
CA ARG A 63 23.65 9.58 -3.67
C ARG A 63 23.77 9.04 -2.26
N PHE A 64 23.87 9.93 -1.28
CA PHE A 64 23.75 9.56 0.12
C PHE A 64 22.29 9.17 0.42
N GLN A 65 22.07 7.96 0.92
CA GLN A 65 20.78 7.51 1.44
C GLN A 65 20.60 7.95 2.90
N THR A 66 21.66 7.83 3.70
CA THR A 66 21.65 8.22 5.12
C THR A 66 23.06 8.61 5.54
N VAL A 67 23.21 9.72 6.25
CA VAL A 67 24.48 10.11 6.89
C VAL A 67 24.35 9.87 8.38
N THR A 68 25.09 8.88 8.89
CA THR A 68 25.02 8.48 10.31
C THR A 68 25.95 9.30 11.20
N SER A 69 27.05 9.79 10.65
CA SER A 69 27.99 10.67 11.35
C SER A 69 28.75 11.51 10.32
N CYS A 70 28.82 12.82 10.52
CA CYS A 70 29.70 13.71 9.76
C CYS A 70 30.37 14.67 10.75
N LYS A 71 31.70 14.64 10.83
CA LYS A 71 32.48 15.48 11.75
C LYS A 71 33.52 16.25 10.95
N PHE A 72 33.44 17.57 11.00
CA PHE A 72 34.48 18.48 10.51
C PHE A 72 35.41 18.78 11.69
N LEU A 73 36.66 18.31 11.61
CA LEU A 73 37.62 18.33 12.72
C LEU A 73 38.55 19.54 12.66
N SER A 74 38.82 20.06 11.47
CA SER A 74 39.61 21.27 11.27
C SER A 74 39.13 22.01 10.03
N VAL A 75 39.41 23.31 10.01
CA VAL A 75 39.15 24.19 8.88
C VAL A 75 40.18 23.89 7.78
N VAL A 76 39.72 23.88 6.52
CA VAL A 76 40.59 23.76 5.34
C VAL A 76 40.71 25.13 4.70
N ASN A 77 41.93 25.67 4.67
CA ASN A 77 42.24 26.91 3.96
C ASN A 77 42.87 26.55 2.59
N PRO A 78 42.18 26.76 1.45
CA PRO A 78 42.67 26.37 0.14
C PRO A 78 43.93 27.14 -0.30
N SER A 79 44.26 28.27 0.35
CA SER A 79 45.48 29.05 0.06
C SER A 79 46.72 28.49 0.73
N GLU A 80 46.55 27.73 1.82
CA GLU A 80 47.64 27.07 2.57
C GLU A 80 47.67 25.55 2.32
N GLN A 81 46.50 24.96 2.05
CA GLN A 81 46.26 23.54 1.91
C GLN A 81 45.55 23.30 0.57
N GLU A 82 46.34 23.29 -0.51
CA GLU A 82 45.83 23.12 -1.87
C GLU A 82 45.36 21.68 -2.16
N LEU A 83 45.99 20.69 -1.51
CA LEU A 83 45.71 19.27 -1.69
C LEU A 83 44.86 18.70 -0.54
N LEU A 84 43.88 17.88 -0.92
CA LEU A 84 43.08 17.07 0.00
C LEU A 84 43.15 15.60 -0.39
N ASP A 85 43.48 14.77 0.59
CA ASP A 85 43.52 13.31 0.44
C ASP A 85 42.29 12.70 1.11
N PHE A 86 41.48 11.99 0.32
CA PHE A 86 40.31 11.26 0.79
C PHE A 86 40.58 9.76 0.77
N ILE A 87 40.39 9.13 1.93
CA ILE A 87 40.45 7.68 2.11
C ILE A 87 39.01 7.17 2.24
N PHE A 88 38.57 6.36 1.28
CA PHE A 88 37.24 5.76 1.24
C PHE A 88 37.32 4.26 1.55
N SER A 89 36.53 3.81 2.53
CA SER A 89 36.36 2.40 2.86
C SER A 89 34.88 2.02 2.67
N LEU A 90 34.62 1.10 1.74
CA LEU A 90 33.27 0.63 1.43
C LEU A 90 33.05 -0.76 2.04
N LYS A 91 32.06 -0.89 2.94
CA LYS A 91 31.65 -2.15 3.55
C LYS A 91 30.25 -2.53 3.08
N ASP A 92 29.99 -3.84 2.98
CA ASP A 92 28.66 -4.39 2.64
C ASP A 92 28.06 -3.77 1.34
N SER A 93 28.90 -3.39 0.38
CA SER A 93 28.57 -2.75 -0.91
C SER A 93 27.89 -1.37 -0.85
N ASN A 94 27.44 -0.87 0.30
CA ASN A 94 26.75 0.42 0.40
C ASN A 94 27.12 1.28 1.63
N ARG A 95 27.86 0.75 2.61
CA ARG A 95 28.24 1.47 3.82
C ARG A 95 29.59 2.11 3.64
N LEU A 96 29.58 3.43 3.46
CA LEU A 96 30.75 4.25 3.21
C LEU A 96 31.31 4.84 4.50
N GLN A 97 32.62 4.66 4.71
CA GLN A 97 33.40 5.44 5.67
C GLN A 97 34.43 6.27 4.92
N VAL A 98 34.52 7.55 5.24
CA VAL A 98 35.45 8.49 4.58
C VAL A 98 36.26 9.22 5.63
N THR A 99 37.56 9.31 5.40
CA THR A 99 38.48 10.16 6.15
C THR A 99 39.14 11.11 5.16
N ALA A 100 39.01 12.42 5.35
CA ALA A 100 39.71 13.42 4.55
C ALA A 100 40.86 14.03 5.36
N ASN A 101 42.01 14.21 4.73
CA ASN A 101 43.19 14.83 5.32
C ASN A 101 43.64 16.03 4.47
N ALA A 102 44.16 17.06 5.13
CA ALA A 102 44.75 18.25 4.51
C ALA A 102 46.03 18.59 5.28
N GLY A 103 47.15 18.76 4.58
CA GLY A 103 48.44 19.09 5.22
C GLY A 103 48.85 18.11 6.34
N GLY A 104 48.52 16.81 6.19
CA GLY A 104 48.85 15.77 7.18
C GLY A 104 47.90 15.69 8.40
N VAL A 105 46.87 16.54 8.48
CA VAL A 105 45.87 16.52 9.57
C VAL A 105 44.52 16.04 9.05
N THR A 106 43.81 15.24 9.84
CA THR A 106 42.45 14.81 9.49
C THR A 106 41.46 15.96 9.66
N VAL A 107 40.80 16.32 8.56
CA VAL A 107 39.87 17.46 8.50
C VAL A 107 38.40 17.03 8.50
N LEU A 108 38.08 15.82 8.03
CA LEU A 108 36.72 15.30 8.00
C LEU A 108 36.67 13.79 8.25
N LYS A 109 35.67 13.35 9.01
CA LYS A 109 35.26 11.94 9.12
C LYS A 109 33.77 11.79 8.83
N LEU A 110 33.42 10.94 7.87
CA LEU A 110 32.05 10.66 7.45
C LEU A 110 31.74 9.16 7.54
N LYS A 111 30.55 8.83 8.02
CA LYS A 111 29.93 7.50 7.89
C LYS A 111 28.56 7.65 7.26
N ALA A 112 28.35 7.05 6.10
CA ALA A 112 27.11 7.16 5.36
C ALA A 112 26.73 5.84 4.66
N THR A 113 25.47 5.71 4.29
CA THR A 113 25.01 4.70 3.34
C THR A 113 24.80 5.39 1.99
N ILE A 114 25.35 4.84 0.92
CA ILE A 114 25.20 5.34 -0.46
C ILE A 114 24.37 4.36 -1.30
N VAL A 115 23.65 4.88 -2.30
CA VAL A 115 22.90 4.07 -3.26
C VAL A 115 23.14 4.59 -4.68
N ALA A 116 23.08 3.70 -5.66
CA ALA A 116 23.19 4.05 -7.07
C ALA A 116 21.99 4.92 -7.51
N GLU A 117 22.24 5.91 -8.37
CA GLU A 117 21.24 6.84 -8.90
C GLU A 117 20.49 6.25 -10.11
N LEU A 118 20.95 5.10 -10.64
CA LEU A 118 20.42 4.43 -11.86
C LEU A 118 18.94 4.05 -11.78
N GLU A 119 18.45 3.62 -10.62
CA GLU A 119 17.05 3.19 -10.46
C GLU A 119 16.07 4.36 -10.66
N HIS A 120 16.46 5.58 -10.26
CA HIS A 120 15.64 6.77 -10.41
C HIS A 120 15.55 7.20 -11.88
N GLN A 121 16.67 7.20 -12.60
CA GLN A 121 16.71 7.56 -14.03
C GLN A 121 15.92 6.57 -14.90
N GLN A 122 15.95 5.27 -14.57
CA GLN A 122 15.16 4.27 -15.29
C GLN A 122 13.65 4.42 -15.02
N GLN A 123 13.25 4.82 -13.81
CA GLN A 123 11.85 5.07 -13.50
C GLN A 123 11.34 6.38 -14.09
N GLU A 124 12.17 7.42 -14.09
CA GLU A 124 11.87 8.69 -14.78
C GLU A 124 11.62 8.46 -16.26
N SER A 125 12.52 7.72 -16.94
CA SER A 125 12.37 7.38 -18.37
C SER A 125 11.19 6.45 -18.68
N GLN A 126 10.64 5.76 -17.68
CA GLN A 126 9.45 4.90 -17.82
C GLN A 126 8.14 5.57 -17.35
N SER A 127 8.19 6.82 -16.88
CA SER A 127 7.06 7.55 -16.32
C SER A 127 6.61 8.70 -17.22
N VAL A 128 5.32 8.98 -17.21
CA VAL A 128 4.71 10.13 -17.91
C VAL A 128 3.78 10.88 -16.97
N ILE A 129 3.74 12.20 -17.08
CA ILE A 129 2.77 13.02 -16.33
C ILE A 129 1.49 13.16 -17.15
N VAL A 130 0.35 12.91 -16.51
CA VAL A 130 -0.98 13.02 -17.09
C VAL A 130 -1.76 14.11 -16.37
N ILE A 131 -2.15 15.16 -17.09
CA ILE A 131 -2.84 16.32 -16.53
C ILE A 131 -4.24 16.42 -17.16
N PRO A 132 -5.30 15.98 -16.48
CA PRO A 132 -6.66 16.28 -16.91
C PRO A 132 -6.99 17.75 -16.61
N THR A 133 -7.58 18.46 -17.57
CA THR A 133 -7.93 19.88 -17.41
C THR A 133 -9.30 20.21 -17.98
N TYR A 134 -10.04 21.07 -17.27
CA TYR A 134 -11.29 21.67 -17.71
C TYR A 134 -11.39 23.08 -17.13
N ASN A 135 -11.44 24.09 -17.99
CA ASN A 135 -11.59 25.50 -17.61
C ASN A 135 -10.60 26.00 -16.55
N ASN A 136 -9.33 25.60 -16.66
CA ASN A 136 -8.24 25.97 -15.74
C ASN A 136 -7.15 26.79 -16.45
N GLY A 137 -7.50 27.62 -17.43
CA GLY A 137 -6.54 28.40 -18.22
C GLY A 137 -5.66 29.33 -17.36
N GLY A 138 -6.18 29.82 -16.23
CA GLY A 138 -5.43 30.71 -15.33
C GLY A 138 -4.28 30.03 -14.56
N THR A 139 -4.39 28.72 -14.28
CA THR A 139 -3.42 27.98 -13.45
C THR A 139 -2.57 27.00 -14.25
N LEU A 140 -3.11 26.46 -15.35
CA LEU A 140 -2.48 25.40 -16.13
C LEU A 140 -1.08 25.76 -16.64
N GLY A 141 -0.84 27.01 -17.05
CA GLY A 141 0.46 27.44 -17.56
C GLY A 141 1.58 27.29 -16.53
N GLN A 142 1.32 27.67 -15.27
CA GLN A 142 2.31 27.50 -14.19
C GLN A 142 2.53 26.02 -13.88
N VAL A 143 1.46 25.23 -13.79
CA VAL A 143 1.55 23.78 -13.54
C VAL A 143 2.39 23.08 -14.60
N LEU A 144 2.20 23.42 -15.88
CA LEU A 144 2.99 22.87 -16.98
C LEU A 144 4.46 23.29 -16.88
N THR A 145 4.73 24.55 -16.57
CA THR A 145 6.10 25.07 -16.39
C THR A 145 6.83 24.32 -15.27
N ASP A 146 6.17 24.13 -14.14
CA ASP A 146 6.74 23.46 -12.96
C ASP A 146 7.01 21.97 -13.25
N VAL A 147 6.10 21.28 -13.92
CA VAL A 147 6.26 19.87 -14.28
C VAL A 147 7.38 19.68 -15.32
N LEU A 148 7.42 20.51 -16.36
CA LEU A 148 8.42 20.42 -17.42
C LEU A 148 9.84 20.71 -16.92
N ALA A 149 9.99 21.46 -15.82
CA ALA A 149 11.29 21.65 -15.16
C ALA A 149 11.94 20.33 -14.70
N TYR A 150 11.14 19.28 -14.49
CA TYR A 150 11.61 17.94 -14.14
C TYR A 150 11.85 17.03 -15.36
N SER A 151 11.74 17.56 -16.58
CA SER A 151 12.04 16.84 -17.84
C SER A 151 11.21 15.56 -18.07
N PHE A 152 10.03 15.44 -17.47
CA PHE A 152 9.12 14.33 -17.77
C PHE A 152 8.34 14.56 -19.07
N PRO A 153 8.05 13.50 -19.84
CA PRO A 153 7.01 13.55 -20.86
C PRO A 153 5.66 13.93 -20.24
N VAL A 154 4.88 14.77 -20.92
CA VAL A 154 3.57 15.25 -20.43
C VAL A 154 2.47 14.95 -21.45
N ILE A 155 1.37 14.39 -20.95
CA ILE A 155 0.10 14.23 -21.68
C ILE A 155 -0.94 15.10 -20.99
N VAL A 156 -1.47 16.10 -21.69
CA VAL A 156 -2.60 16.90 -21.21
C VAL A 156 -3.88 16.40 -21.87
N VAL A 157 -4.92 16.19 -21.07
CA VAL A 157 -6.26 15.84 -21.56
C VAL A 157 -7.21 17.01 -21.29
N ASN A 158 -7.56 17.74 -22.34
CA ASN A 158 -8.51 18.84 -22.28
C ASN A 158 -9.96 18.31 -22.42
N ASP A 159 -10.72 18.37 -21.33
CA ASP A 159 -12.08 17.83 -21.20
C ASP A 159 -13.14 18.82 -21.73
N GLY A 160 -12.94 19.34 -22.94
CA GLY A 160 -13.87 20.27 -23.59
C GLY A 160 -13.89 21.67 -22.99
N SER A 161 -12.73 22.22 -22.61
CA SER A 161 -12.67 23.58 -22.04
C SER A 161 -13.20 24.64 -23.00
N THR A 162 -13.89 25.63 -22.44
CA THR A 162 -14.51 26.76 -23.14
C THR A 162 -13.82 28.10 -22.85
N ASP A 163 -12.82 28.11 -21.97
CA ASP A 163 -12.00 29.27 -21.62
C ASP A 163 -10.73 29.34 -22.49
N ASN A 164 -9.74 30.15 -22.07
CA ASN A 164 -8.46 30.30 -22.76
C ASN A 164 -7.49 29.10 -22.59
N THR A 165 -7.93 27.97 -22.01
CA THR A 165 -7.08 26.77 -21.81
C THR A 165 -6.40 26.30 -23.09
N LEU A 166 -7.12 26.29 -24.22
CA LEU A 166 -6.55 25.88 -25.51
C LEU A 166 -5.46 26.83 -26.01
N GLU A 167 -5.56 28.12 -25.70
CA GLU A 167 -4.54 29.11 -26.06
C GLU A 167 -3.28 28.93 -25.23
N VAL A 168 -3.44 28.69 -23.92
CA VAL A 168 -2.34 28.37 -23.00
C VAL A 168 -1.57 27.13 -23.49
N LEU A 169 -2.28 26.08 -23.90
CA LEU A 169 -1.66 24.84 -24.39
C LEU A 169 -0.81 25.02 -25.65
N LYS A 170 -1.15 25.98 -26.52
CA LYS A 170 -0.34 26.29 -27.71
C LYS A 170 1.04 26.85 -27.34
N GLY A 171 1.19 27.42 -26.15
CA GLY A 171 2.45 27.98 -25.66
C GLY A 171 3.50 26.94 -25.22
N PHE A 172 3.14 25.66 -25.16
CA PHE A 172 4.02 24.59 -24.66
C PHE A 172 4.31 23.55 -25.76
N PRO A 173 5.23 23.84 -26.71
CA PRO A 173 5.64 22.85 -27.70
C PRO A 173 6.35 21.67 -27.01
N GLY A 174 6.00 20.44 -27.37
CA GLY A 174 6.61 19.22 -26.84
C GLY A 174 5.75 18.42 -25.85
N ILE A 175 4.58 18.92 -25.46
CA ILE A 175 3.58 18.14 -24.72
C ILE A 175 2.62 17.45 -25.70
N ARG A 176 2.09 16.29 -25.31
CA ARG A 176 1.01 15.63 -26.05
C ARG A 176 -0.34 16.13 -25.55
N VAL A 177 -1.13 16.76 -26.41
CA VAL A 177 -2.47 17.24 -26.05
C VAL A 177 -3.52 16.33 -26.66
N ILE A 178 -4.48 15.88 -25.85
CA ILE A 178 -5.69 15.19 -26.27
C ILE A 178 -6.86 16.09 -25.92
N SER A 179 -7.67 16.47 -26.91
CA SER A 179 -8.81 17.38 -26.71
C SER A 179 -10.02 16.85 -27.46
N TYR A 180 -11.19 17.08 -26.88
CA TYR A 180 -12.49 16.76 -27.48
C TYR A 180 -13.48 17.89 -27.18
N PRO A 181 -14.56 18.06 -27.96
CA PRO A 181 -15.38 19.28 -27.93
C PRO A 181 -16.24 19.41 -26.66
N ASP A 182 -16.81 18.31 -26.18
CA ASP A 182 -17.79 18.33 -25.09
C ASP A 182 -17.23 17.77 -23.78
N ASN A 183 -17.54 18.41 -22.65
CA ASN A 183 -17.16 17.92 -21.32
C ASN A 183 -17.74 16.53 -21.02
N GLN A 184 -16.87 15.54 -20.83
CA GLN A 184 -17.25 14.16 -20.50
C GLN A 184 -17.12 13.88 -18.99
N GLY A 185 -16.23 14.60 -18.31
CA GLY A 185 -15.98 14.53 -16.88
C GLY A 185 -14.58 14.04 -16.55
N LYS A 186 -14.14 14.36 -15.31
CA LYS A 186 -12.77 14.10 -14.83
C LYS A 186 -12.31 12.64 -15.00
N GLY A 187 -13.16 11.67 -14.67
CA GLY A 187 -12.82 10.25 -14.80
C GLY A 187 -12.58 9.82 -16.25
N TYR A 188 -13.36 10.36 -17.20
CA TYR A 188 -13.17 10.11 -18.63
C TYR A 188 -11.84 10.71 -19.11
N ALA A 189 -11.55 11.95 -18.74
CA ALA A 189 -10.29 12.62 -19.08
C ALA A 189 -9.08 11.85 -18.52
N LEU A 190 -9.16 11.44 -17.25
CA LEU A 190 -8.14 10.63 -16.58
C LEU A 190 -7.94 9.28 -17.28
N ASN A 191 -9.03 8.53 -17.54
CA ASN A 191 -8.96 7.25 -18.23
C ASN A 191 -8.37 7.38 -19.65
N THR A 192 -8.72 8.46 -20.36
CA THR A 192 -8.18 8.77 -21.69
C THR A 192 -6.67 8.98 -21.62
N GLY A 193 -6.20 9.76 -20.65
CA GLY A 193 -4.77 9.99 -20.42
C GLY A 193 -4.01 8.72 -20.04
N LEU A 194 -4.56 7.91 -19.12
CA LEU A 194 -3.94 6.63 -18.71
C LEU A 194 -3.87 5.62 -19.86
N LYS A 195 -4.90 5.57 -20.72
CA LYS A 195 -4.87 4.74 -21.94
C LYS A 195 -3.82 5.21 -22.93
N ALA A 196 -3.79 6.51 -23.21
CA ALA A 196 -2.80 7.09 -24.11
C ALA A 196 -1.36 6.88 -23.62
N ALA A 197 -1.14 6.95 -22.30
CA ALA A 197 0.13 6.63 -21.66
C ALA A 197 0.50 5.14 -21.83
N THR A 198 -0.47 4.24 -21.63
CA THR A 198 -0.27 2.79 -21.82
C THR A 198 0.06 2.45 -23.27
N GLU A 199 -0.62 3.07 -24.23
CA GLU A 199 -0.40 2.90 -25.67
C GLU A 199 0.97 3.42 -26.11
N ALA A 200 1.44 4.51 -25.49
CA ALA A 200 2.78 5.06 -25.72
C ALA A 200 3.90 4.22 -25.08
N GLY A 201 3.58 3.13 -24.37
CA GLY A 201 4.56 2.20 -23.81
C GLY A 201 5.13 2.60 -22.45
N TYR A 202 4.56 3.61 -21.78
CA TYR A 202 4.97 3.97 -20.42
C TYR A 202 4.60 2.89 -19.42
N ARG A 203 5.45 2.70 -18.41
CA ARG A 203 5.19 1.75 -17.32
C ARG A 203 4.35 2.39 -16.22
N TYR A 204 4.60 3.67 -15.95
CA TYR A 204 3.95 4.43 -14.90
C TYR A 204 3.35 5.71 -15.46
N ALA A 205 2.20 6.11 -14.92
CA ALA A 205 1.64 7.44 -15.13
C ALA A 205 1.48 8.14 -13.80
N ILE A 206 1.91 9.39 -13.71
CA ILE A 206 1.70 10.24 -12.55
C ILE A 206 0.67 11.29 -12.92
N THR A 207 -0.39 11.42 -12.14
CA THR A 207 -1.44 12.41 -12.39
C THR A 207 -1.26 13.62 -11.52
N LEU A 208 -1.58 14.78 -12.08
CA LEU A 208 -1.58 16.06 -11.35
C LEU A 208 -2.82 16.85 -11.77
N ASP A 209 -3.55 17.42 -10.80
CA ASP A 209 -4.68 18.31 -11.10
C ASP A 209 -4.16 19.64 -11.68
N SER A 210 -4.90 20.24 -12.62
CA SER A 210 -4.50 21.51 -13.27
C SER A 210 -4.86 22.78 -12.48
N ASP A 211 -5.34 22.65 -11.24
CA ASP A 211 -5.80 23.76 -10.39
C ASP A 211 -4.67 24.46 -9.60
N GLY A 212 -3.43 23.98 -9.73
CA GLY A 212 -2.25 24.55 -9.06
C GLY A 212 -2.15 24.24 -7.56
N GLN A 213 -2.93 23.30 -7.02
CA GLN A 213 -2.88 22.94 -5.60
C GLN A 213 -1.72 21.99 -5.26
N HIS A 214 -1.20 21.25 -6.23
CA HIS A 214 -0.12 20.28 -6.05
C HIS A 214 1.22 20.83 -6.52
N TYR A 215 2.28 20.53 -5.79
CA TYR A 215 3.63 20.94 -6.16
C TYR A 215 4.34 19.86 -6.96
N ALA A 216 4.90 20.21 -8.12
CA ALA A 216 5.64 19.27 -8.97
C ALA A 216 6.91 18.72 -8.29
N ASP A 217 7.44 19.41 -7.28
CA ASP A 217 8.61 18.98 -6.50
C ASP A 217 8.37 17.77 -5.59
N ASP A 218 7.12 17.33 -5.45
CA ASP A 218 6.76 16.07 -4.80
C ASP A 218 6.79 14.87 -5.76
N ILE A 219 6.92 15.05 -7.08
CA ILE A 219 7.05 13.94 -8.05
C ILE A 219 8.15 12.94 -7.66
N PRO A 220 9.37 13.37 -7.26
CA PRO A 220 10.43 12.45 -6.82
C PRO A 220 10.05 11.59 -5.61
N VAL A 221 9.10 12.02 -4.75
CA VAL A 221 8.63 11.22 -3.62
C VAL A 221 7.93 9.96 -4.10
N PHE A 222 7.13 10.05 -5.18
CA PHE A 222 6.46 8.90 -5.79
C PHE A 222 7.47 7.94 -6.42
N LEU A 223 8.49 8.45 -7.10
CA LEU A 223 9.52 7.63 -7.73
C LEU A 223 10.36 6.88 -6.69
N LYS A 224 10.70 7.54 -5.58
CA LYS A 224 11.40 6.88 -4.47
C LYS A 224 10.59 5.72 -3.89
N GLU A 225 9.27 5.88 -3.74
CA GLU A 225 8.40 4.83 -3.21
C GLU A 225 8.18 3.69 -4.24
N ILE A 226 8.07 4.00 -5.54
CA ILE A 226 7.92 2.97 -6.59
C ILE A 226 9.20 2.15 -6.77
N ALA A 227 10.37 2.72 -6.46
CA ALA A 227 11.63 1.97 -6.42
C ALA A 227 11.66 0.91 -5.34
N LEU A 228 11.14 1.24 -4.15
CA LEU A 228 11.06 0.30 -3.03
C LEU A 228 9.96 -0.75 -3.22
N TYR A 229 8.83 -0.33 -3.79
CA TYR A 229 7.67 -1.18 -4.00
C TYR A 229 7.14 -1.08 -5.43
N PRO A 230 7.83 -1.73 -6.40
CA PRO A 230 7.44 -1.67 -7.80
C PRO A 230 6.00 -2.09 -8.04
N ASP A 231 5.38 -1.47 -9.05
CA ASP A 231 4.02 -1.76 -9.49
C ASP A 231 2.93 -1.49 -8.42
N SER A 232 3.18 -0.56 -7.50
CA SER A 232 2.20 -0.02 -6.56
C SER A 232 1.37 1.11 -7.18
N LEU A 233 0.12 1.24 -6.75
CA LEU A 233 -0.68 2.46 -6.94
C LEU A 233 -0.45 3.37 -5.73
N LEU A 234 0.12 4.54 -5.95
CA LEU A 234 0.48 5.47 -4.88
C LEU A 234 -0.43 6.70 -4.93
N ILE A 235 -0.88 7.16 -3.76
CA ILE A 235 -1.77 8.30 -3.61
C ILE A 235 -1.10 9.32 -2.70
N GLY A 236 -0.97 10.56 -3.18
CA GLY A 236 -0.48 11.67 -2.38
C GLY A 236 -1.37 11.93 -1.16
N ALA A 237 -0.84 11.78 0.04
CA ALA A 237 -1.49 12.12 1.29
C ALA A 237 -1.16 13.55 1.68
N ARG A 238 -2.20 14.38 1.69
CA ARG A 238 -2.11 15.78 2.08
C ARG A 238 -1.96 15.86 3.61
N ASN A 239 -1.25 16.88 4.11
CA ASN A 239 -1.15 17.10 5.54
C ASN A 239 -2.50 17.62 6.09
N LEU A 240 -3.38 16.71 6.49
CA LEU A 240 -4.72 17.03 6.99
C LEU A 240 -4.72 17.74 8.36
N ALA A 241 -3.55 17.93 8.99
CA ALA A 241 -3.38 18.56 10.30
C ALA A 241 -2.92 20.03 10.23
N SER A 242 -2.71 20.60 9.04
CA SER A 242 -2.31 22.01 8.90
C SER A 242 -3.48 22.98 9.09
N ASP A 243 -3.23 24.10 9.80
CA ASP A 243 -4.21 25.06 10.33
C ASP A 243 -5.17 25.74 9.32
N ASN A 244 -4.97 25.57 8.01
CA ASN A 244 -5.75 26.25 6.96
C ASN A 244 -6.81 25.37 6.26
N MET A 245 -7.17 24.19 6.81
CA MET A 245 -8.16 23.31 6.18
C MET A 245 -9.62 23.66 6.58
N PRO A 246 -10.54 23.91 5.63
CA PRO A 246 -11.96 24.09 5.94
C PRO A 246 -12.57 22.84 6.58
N GLY A 247 -13.26 22.98 7.72
CA GLY A 247 -13.85 21.85 8.46
C GLY A 247 -14.71 20.89 7.63
N LYS A 248 -15.38 21.37 6.57
CA LYS A 248 -16.18 20.54 5.63
C LYS A 248 -15.35 19.56 4.80
N ASN A 249 -14.09 19.89 4.46
CA ASN A 249 -13.22 18.97 3.69
C ASN A 249 -12.79 17.76 4.54
N THR A 250 -12.77 17.89 5.87
CA THR A 250 -12.38 16.78 6.76
C THR A 250 -13.44 15.66 6.81
N PHE A 251 -14.73 16.01 6.71
CA PHE A 251 -15.81 15.02 6.65
C PHE A 251 -15.78 14.21 5.36
N ALA A 252 -15.66 14.87 4.20
CA ALA A 252 -15.61 14.19 2.90
C ALA A 252 -14.40 13.23 2.80
N ASN A 253 -13.24 13.64 3.32
CA ASN A 253 -12.07 12.78 3.40
C ASN A 253 -12.30 11.58 4.35
N LYS A 254 -12.82 11.82 5.56
CA LYS A 254 -13.13 10.73 6.51
C LYS A 254 -14.15 9.75 5.94
N PHE A 255 -15.19 10.26 5.28
CA PHE A 255 -16.21 9.47 4.60
C PHE A 255 -15.58 8.57 3.52
N SER A 256 -14.76 9.15 2.64
CA SER A 256 -14.13 8.40 1.55
C SER A 256 -13.14 7.35 2.07
N ASN A 257 -12.34 7.69 3.07
CA ASN A 257 -11.41 6.76 3.71
C ASN A 257 -12.13 5.62 4.43
N PHE A 258 -13.28 5.90 5.06
CA PHE A 258 -14.12 4.89 5.71
C PHE A 258 -14.62 3.86 4.70
N TRP A 259 -15.24 4.29 3.59
CA TRP A 259 -15.77 3.39 2.57
C TRP A 259 -14.68 2.55 1.91
N PHE A 260 -13.57 3.17 1.53
CA PHE A 260 -12.43 2.45 0.99
C PHE A 260 -11.91 1.36 1.96
N THR A 261 -11.84 1.68 3.26
CA THR A 261 -11.43 0.71 4.29
C THR A 261 -12.42 -0.43 4.41
N LEU A 262 -13.73 -0.14 4.37
CA LEU A 262 -14.79 -1.15 4.44
C LEU A 262 -14.74 -2.10 3.23
N GLU A 263 -14.52 -1.56 2.03
CA GLU A 263 -14.53 -2.30 0.77
C GLU A 263 -13.26 -3.16 0.56
N THR A 264 -12.12 -2.73 1.09
CA THR A 264 -10.81 -3.36 0.79
C THR A 264 -10.11 -3.96 2.02
N GLY A 265 -10.45 -3.47 3.21
CA GLY A 265 -9.72 -3.74 4.46
C GLY A 265 -8.41 -2.96 4.61
N ILE A 266 -8.07 -2.07 3.67
CA ILE A 266 -6.82 -1.28 3.69
C ILE A 266 -7.12 0.10 4.27
N ARG A 267 -6.29 0.54 5.22
CA ARG A 267 -6.39 1.88 5.80
C ARG A 267 -5.46 2.85 5.09
N LEU A 268 -6.03 3.96 4.63
CA LEU A 268 -5.31 5.08 3.99
C LEU A 268 -5.66 6.38 4.73
N SER A 269 -4.69 7.30 4.82
CA SER A 269 -4.87 8.61 5.42
C SER A 269 -5.59 9.58 4.49
N ASP A 270 -5.43 9.41 3.18
CA ASP A 270 -6.12 10.23 2.17
C ASP A 270 -6.34 9.42 0.89
N THR A 271 -7.60 9.34 0.45
CA THR A 271 -8.01 8.66 -0.79
C THR A 271 -8.46 9.63 -1.88
N GLN A 272 -8.52 10.93 -1.57
CA GLN A 272 -9.19 11.94 -2.40
C GLN A 272 -8.22 12.86 -3.15
N SER A 273 -6.91 12.74 -2.95
CA SER A 273 -5.94 13.50 -3.72
C SER A 273 -5.90 13.06 -5.18
N GLY A 274 -5.88 14.00 -6.13
CA GLY A 274 -5.67 13.72 -7.56
C GLY A 274 -4.20 13.49 -7.93
N PHE A 275 -3.27 13.75 -7.00
CA PHE A 275 -1.84 13.49 -7.20
C PHE A 275 -1.52 12.01 -6.91
N ARG A 276 -1.38 11.21 -7.97
CA ARG A 276 -1.28 9.74 -7.87
C ARG A 276 -0.28 9.19 -8.86
N LEU A 277 0.32 8.05 -8.53
CA LEU A 277 1.11 7.23 -9.46
C LEU A 277 0.36 5.93 -9.75
N TYR A 278 0.21 5.60 -11.02
CA TYR A 278 -0.50 4.45 -11.54
C TYR A 278 0.44 3.45 -12.23
N PRO A 279 0.43 2.16 -11.84
CA PRO A 279 1.20 1.11 -12.51
C PRO A 279 0.45 0.60 -13.75
N LEU A 280 0.65 1.26 -14.90
CA LEU A 280 -0.17 1.11 -16.12
C LEU A 280 -0.36 -0.34 -16.56
N HIS A 281 0.71 -1.14 -16.57
CA HIS A 281 0.63 -2.56 -16.97
C HIS A 281 -0.28 -3.41 -16.07
N LYS A 282 -0.37 -3.09 -14.77
CA LYS A 282 -1.27 -3.80 -13.83
C LYS A 282 -2.73 -3.40 -14.05
N LEU A 283 -2.98 -2.22 -14.62
CA LEU A 283 -4.31 -1.66 -14.83
C LEU A 283 -4.91 -1.98 -16.21
N LYS A 284 -4.11 -2.41 -17.20
CA LYS A 284 -4.51 -2.61 -18.62
C LYS A 284 -5.80 -3.42 -18.85
N LYS A 285 -6.14 -4.36 -17.97
CA LYS A 285 -7.34 -5.23 -18.10
C LYS A 285 -8.45 -4.86 -17.12
N MET A 286 -8.47 -3.63 -16.64
CA MET A 286 -9.44 -3.17 -15.66
C MET A 286 -10.60 -2.47 -16.37
N HIS A 287 -11.80 -3.02 -16.17
CA HIS A 287 -13.03 -2.41 -16.64
C HIS A 287 -13.66 -1.69 -15.46
N LEU A 288 -13.79 -0.38 -15.61
CA LEU A 288 -14.40 0.50 -14.62
C LEU A 288 -15.78 0.93 -15.14
N PHE A 289 -16.75 1.04 -14.24
CA PHE A 289 -18.15 1.36 -14.51
C PHE A 289 -18.37 2.86 -14.68
N THR A 290 -17.54 3.69 -14.05
CA THR A 290 -17.80 5.11 -13.89
C THR A 290 -16.90 6.00 -14.74
N THR A 291 -17.28 7.27 -14.92
CA THR A 291 -16.57 8.21 -15.82
C THR A 291 -16.38 9.62 -15.24
N LYS A 292 -16.83 9.89 -14.00
CA LYS A 292 -16.73 11.22 -13.38
C LYS A 292 -15.86 11.15 -12.12
N TYR A 293 -16.16 11.91 -11.06
CA TYR A 293 -15.33 11.96 -9.85
C TYR A 293 -15.24 10.60 -9.16
N GLU A 294 -16.30 9.82 -9.20
CA GLU A 294 -16.37 8.48 -8.62
C GLU A 294 -15.37 7.47 -9.27
N TYR A 295 -14.83 7.77 -10.46
CA TYR A 295 -13.80 6.95 -11.12
C TYR A 295 -12.53 6.83 -10.28
N GLU A 296 -12.12 7.93 -9.65
CA GLU A 296 -10.91 7.96 -8.83
C GLU A 296 -11.02 7.05 -7.58
N LEU A 297 -12.23 6.83 -7.09
CA LEU A 297 -12.50 5.87 -6.01
C LEU A 297 -12.56 4.44 -6.55
N GLU A 298 -13.27 4.25 -7.66
CA GLU A 298 -13.45 2.92 -8.25
C GLU A 298 -12.10 2.27 -8.61
N ILE A 299 -11.20 3.05 -9.21
CA ILE A 299 -9.90 2.57 -9.68
C ILE A 299 -9.02 2.06 -8.52
N ILE A 300 -9.05 2.72 -7.35
CA ILE A 300 -8.23 2.34 -6.20
C ILE A 300 -8.80 1.10 -5.49
N VAL A 301 -10.13 0.96 -5.44
CA VAL A 301 -10.81 -0.22 -4.87
C VAL A 301 -10.54 -1.44 -5.74
N GLN A 302 -10.74 -1.31 -7.06
CA GLN A 302 -10.47 -2.39 -8.01
C GLN A 302 -9.00 -2.78 -8.05
N ALA A 303 -8.07 -1.82 -7.92
CA ALA A 303 -6.65 -2.10 -7.80
C ALA A 303 -6.35 -2.95 -6.53
N ALA A 304 -6.91 -2.57 -5.38
CA ALA A 304 -6.77 -3.32 -4.14
C ALA A 304 -7.35 -4.75 -4.26
N TRP A 305 -8.51 -4.91 -4.91
CA TRP A 305 -9.12 -6.22 -5.15
C TRP A 305 -8.30 -7.13 -6.07
N ARG A 306 -7.45 -6.54 -6.91
CA ARG A 306 -6.49 -7.25 -7.77
C ARG A 306 -5.14 -7.51 -7.09
N ASN A 307 -5.03 -7.25 -5.79
CA ASN A 307 -3.79 -7.34 -5.01
C ASN A 307 -2.67 -6.42 -5.53
N ILE A 308 -3.03 -5.30 -6.15
CA ILE A 308 -2.09 -4.21 -6.41
C ILE A 308 -1.93 -3.45 -5.10
N ARG A 309 -0.68 -3.22 -4.67
CA ARG A 309 -0.42 -2.46 -3.44
C ARG A 309 -0.93 -1.03 -3.63
N VAL A 310 -1.85 -0.61 -2.76
CA VAL A 310 -2.32 0.78 -2.69
C VAL A 310 -1.76 1.42 -1.43
N ALA A 311 -1.03 2.53 -1.55
CA ALA A 311 -0.36 3.16 -0.43
C ALA A 311 -0.38 4.70 -0.53
N ASN A 312 -0.23 5.35 0.62
CA ASN A 312 -0.08 6.80 0.70
C ASN A 312 1.40 7.22 0.70
N VAL A 313 1.69 8.32 0.01
CA VAL A 313 2.98 9.03 0.08
C VAL A 313 2.74 10.47 0.54
N PRO A 314 3.52 11.02 1.48
CA PRO A 314 3.28 12.38 1.98
C PRO A 314 3.57 13.41 0.89
N ILE A 315 2.65 14.36 0.68
CA ILE A 315 2.80 15.47 -0.27
C ILE A 315 2.44 16.81 0.38
N LYS A 316 2.96 17.90 -0.18
CA LYS A 316 2.59 19.27 0.14
C LYS A 316 1.38 19.69 -0.72
N VAL A 317 0.53 20.53 -0.15
CA VAL A 317 -0.63 21.09 -0.88
C VAL A 317 -0.79 22.56 -0.56
N TYR A 318 -0.98 23.35 -1.61
CA TYR A 318 -1.39 24.73 -1.53
C TYR A 318 -2.91 24.82 -1.43
N TYR A 319 -3.41 25.58 -0.45
CA TYR A 319 -4.83 25.87 -0.31
C TYR A 319 -5.07 27.34 -0.67
N PRO A 320 -5.59 27.64 -1.88
CA PRO A 320 -5.91 29.02 -2.24
C PRO A 320 -7.04 29.58 -1.35
N PRO A 321 -7.12 30.91 -1.17
CA PRO A 321 -8.21 31.56 -0.45
C PRO A 321 -9.58 31.17 -1.01
N ALA A 322 -10.61 31.13 -0.16
CA ALA A 322 -11.94 30.60 -0.53
C ALA A 322 -12.58 31.26 -1.77
N GLY A 323 -12.22 32.51 -2.08
CA GLY A 323 -12.72 33.25 -3.25
C GLY A 323 -12.08 32.86 -4.59
N GLU A 324 -10.91 32.22 -4.57
CA GLU A 324 -10.16 31.82 -5.78
C GLU A 324 -10.28 30.30 -6.06
N ARG A 325 -10.98 29.57 -5.19
CA ARG A 325 -11.12 28.12 -5.30
C ARG A 325 -12.17 27.74 -6.34
N ILE A 326 -11.72 27.44 -7.55
CA ILE A 326 -12.58 26.88 -8.59
C ILE A 326 -12.71 25.37 -8.34
N SER A 327 -13.84 24.94 -7.80
CA SER A 327 -14.20 23.52 -7.72
C SER A 327 -15.39 23.26 -8.62
N HIS A 328 -15.23 22.38 -9.60
CA HIS A 328 -16.31 21.93 -10.46
C HIS A 328 -17.14 20.79 -9.83
N PHE A 329 -16.92 20.47 -8.55
CA PHE A 329 -17.68 19.46 -7.81
C PHE A 329 -19.09 19.96 -7.50
N ARG A 330 -20.12 19.19 -7.89
CA ARG A 330 -21.53 19.52 -7.64
C ARG A 330 -22.02 18.75 -6.41
N PRO A 331 -22.16 19.41 -5.23
CA PRO A 331 -22.24 18.71 -3.94
C PRO A 331 -23.30 17.61 -3.86
N LEU A 332 -24.55 17.89 -4.25
CA LEU A 332 -25.63 16.90 -4.15
C LEU A 332 -25.50 15.77 -5.18
N ARG A 333 -25.19 16.12 -6.43
CA ARG A 333 -25.20 15.16 -7.55
C ARG A 333 -23.99 14.23 -7.53
N ASP A 334 -22.82 14.76 -7.21
CA ASP A 334 -21.60 13.96 -7.20
C ASP A 334 -21.49 13.15 -5.89
N PHE A 335 -21.97 13.69 -4.76
CA PHE A 335 -22.06 12.91 -3.52
C PHE A 335 -23.03 11.71 -3.64
N THR A 336 -24.18 11.89 -4.31
CA THR A 336 -25.12 10.79 -4.55
C THR A 336 -24.55 9.72 -5.47
N ARG A 337 -23.82 10.10 -6.52
CA ARG A 337 -23.11 9.14 -7.40
C ARG A 337 -22.05 8.34 -6.64
N ILE A 338 -21.22 9.02 -5.85
CA ILE A 338 -20.19 8.37 -5.01
C ILE A 338 -20.85 7.42 -4.02
N SER A 339 -21.94 7.84 -3.37
CA SER A 339 -22.67 7.00 -2.41
C SER A 339 -23.30 5.77 -3.06
N LEU A 340 -23.86 5.90 -4.27
CA LEU A 340 -24.40 4.78 -5.04
C LEU A 340 -23.29 3.81 -5.43
N LEU A 341 -22.14 4.32 -5.92
CA LEU A 341 -20.99 3.49 -6.26
C LEU A 341 -20.51 2.71 -5.03
N ASN A 342 -20.31 3.36 -3.88
CA ASN A 342 -19.90 2.71 -2.63
C ASN A 342 -20.89 1.62 -2.22
N SER A 343 -22.20 1.87 -2.37
CA SER A 343 -23.22 0.86 -2.06
C SER A 343 -23.08 -0.39 -2.93
N VAL A 344 -22.81 -0.21 -4.23
CA VAL A 344 -22.55 -1.31 -5.16
C VAL A 344 -21.22 -2.01 -4.85
N LEU A 345 -20.14 -1.26 -4.60
CA LEU A 345 -18.82 -1.82 -4.28
C LEU A 345 -18.84 -2.59 -2.97
N VAL A 346 -19.53 -2.12 -1.94
CA VAL A 346 -19.72 -2.86 -0.67
C VAL A 346 -20.50 -4.15 -0.90
N LEU A 347 -21.56 -4.12 -1.71
CA LEU A 347 -22.32 -5.33 -2.03
C LEU A 347 -21.42 -6.36 -2.75
N ILE A 348 -20.65 -5.93 -3.75
CA ILE A 348 -19.67 -6.79 -4.43
C ILE A 348 -18.59 -7.26 -3.44
N ALA A 349 -18.15 -6.39 -2.53
CA ALA A 349 -17.14 -6.71 -1.54
C ALA A 349 -17.62 -7.86 -0.64
N LEU A 350 -18.83 -7.74 -0.11
CA LEU A 350 -19.45 -8.69 0.81
C LEU A 350 -19.81 -10.02 0.12
N LEU A 351 -20.37 -9.96 -1.09
CA LEU A 351 -20.86 -11.14 -1.80
C LEU A 351 -19.77 -11.89 -2.57
N TRP A 352 -18.71 -11.21 -3.01
CA TRP A 352 -17.70 -11.78 -3.89
C TRP A 352 -16.27 -11.63 -3.36
N TYR A 353 -15.81 -10.40 -3.12
CA TYR A 353 -14.39 -10.16 -2.79
C TYR A 353 -13.98 -10.84 -1.47
N TRP A 354 -14.69 -10.61 -0.37
CA TRP A 354 -14.35 -11.14 0.95
C TRP A 354 -14.48 -12.67 1.00
N PRO A 355 -15.58 -13.29 0.51
CA PRO A 355 -15.67 -14.74 0.41
C PRO A 355 -14.53 -15.35 -0.43
N TRP A 356 -14.26 -14.78 -1.61
CA TRP A 356 -13.22 -15.30 -2.50
C TRP A 356 -11.81 -15.12 -1.94
N LYS A 357 -11.54 -13.98 -1.29
CA LYS A 357 -10.29 -13.72 -0.57
C LYS A 357 -10.12 -14.71 0.58
N CYS A 358 -11.18 -15.01 1.32
CA CYS A 358 -11.18 -16.02 2.37
C CYS A 358 -10.84 -17.41 1.79
N VAL A 359 -11.53 -17.85 0.74
CA VAL A 359 -11.25 -19.14 0.07
C VAL A 359 -9.81 -19.21 -0.44
N ARG A 360 -9.32 -18.17 -1.12
CA ARG A 360 -7.92 -18.09 -1.58
C ARG A 360 -6.90 -18.05 -0.46
N SER A 361 -7.28 -17.59 0.73
CA SER A 361 -6.40 -17.59 1.90
C SER A 361 -6.19 -18.99 2.48
N VAL A 362 -7.02 -19.98 2.14
CA VAL A 362 -6.89 -21.38 2.55
C VAL A 362 -5.81 -22.09 1.72
N THR A 363 -4.56 -21.65 1.87
CA THR A 363 -3.39 -22.32 1.30
C THR A 363 -2.83 -23.34 2.28
N LYS A 364 -2.15 -24.39 1.78
CA LYS A 364 -1.48 -25.39 2.62
C LYS A 364 -0.54 -24.76 3.65
N GLU A 365 0.15 -23.68 3.27
CA GLU A 365 1.05 -22.95 4.16
C GLU A 365 0.30 -22.22 5.29
N ASN A 366 -0.80 -21.54 4.97
CA ASN A 366 -1.60 -20.85 5.97
C ASN A 366 -2.29 -21.84 6.92
N VAL A 367 -2.80 -22.96 6.40
CA VAL A 367 -3.34 -24.05 7.22
C VAL A 367 -2.25 -24.63 8.11
N LYS A 368 -1.04 -24.88 7.59
CA LYS A 368 0.10 -25.34 8.40
C LYS A 368 0.45 -24.34 9.50
N LYS A 369 0.51 -23.04 9.20
CA LYS A 369 0.75 -21.98 10.20
C LYS A 369 -0.34 -21.95 11.27
N PHE A 370 -1.61 -22.09 10.86
CA PHE A 370 -2.74 -22.13 11.77
C PHE A 370 -2.67 -23.34 12.72
N VAL A 371 -2.45 -24.54 12.18
CA VAL A 371 -2.27 -25.78 12.97
C VAL A 371 -1.03 -25.68 13.85
N SER A 372 0.04 -25.09 13.31
CA SER A 372 1.27 -24.87 14.08
C SER A 372 1.00 -24.04 15.33
N LYS A 373 0.36 -22.88 15.14
CA LYS A 373 0.12 -21.88 16.18
C LYS A 373 -0.95 -22.30 17.21
N ASN A 374 -2.05 -22.89 16.76
CA ASN A 374 -3.21 -23.14 17.63
C ASN A 374 -3.27 -24.59 18.16
N ILE A 375 -2.60 -25.54 17.50
CA ILE A 375 -2.68 -26.95 17.87
C ILE A 375 -1.32 -27.48 18.36
N THR A 376 -0.30 -27.50 17.49
CA THR A 376 0.97 -28.19 17.83
C THR A 376 1.82 -27.44 18.85
N HIS A 377 2.05 -26.13 18.66
CA HIS A 377 2.85 -25.26 19.54
C HIS A 377 1.96 -24.36 20.42
N SER A 378 0.73 -24.78 20.67
CA SER A 378 -0.13 -24.08 21.62
C SER A 378 0.34 -24.35 23.05
N ALA A 379 0.20 -23.39 23.96
CA ALA A 379 0.41 -23.62 25.39
C ALA A 379 -0.73 -24.44 26.03
N GLU A 380 -1.81 -24.71 25.30
CA GLU A 380 -2.97 -25.43 25.82
C GLU A 380 -2.73 -26.94 25.92
N SER A 381 -3.31 -27.55 26.97
CA SER A 381 -3.28 -29.00 27.14
C SER A 381 -4.07 -29.72 26.03
N ASN A 382 -3.66 -30.96 25.72
CA ASN A 382 -4.35 -31.79 24.73
C ASN A 382 -5.85 -31.93 25.04
N LEU A 383 -6.21 -32.03 26.31
CA LEU A 383 -7.59 -32.12 26.76
C LEU A 383 -8.39 -30.85 26.43
N ARG A 384 -7.84 -29.65 26.66
CA ARG A 384 -8.55 -28.39 26.33
C ARG A 384 -8.78 -28.22 24.83
N ILE A 385 -7.80 -28.60 24.02
CA ILE A 385 -7.94 -28.60 22.55
C ILE A 385 -9.03 -29.60 22.12
N ALA A 386 -9.00 -30.83 22.65
CA ALA A 386 -10.00 -31.85 22.34
C ALA A 386 -11.41 -31.43 22.79
N LEU A 387 -11.55 -30.81 23.97
CA LEU A 387 -12.82 -30.27 24.46
C LEU A 387 -13.31 -29.11 23.59
N ALA A 388 -12.42 -28.25 23.08
CA ALA A 388 -12.79 -27.18 22.15
C ALA A 388 -13.28 -27.74 20.80
N VAL A 389 -12.65 -28.80 20.27
CA VAL A 389 -13.10 -29.50 19.06
C VAL A 389 -14.45 -30.19 19.30
N MET A 390 -14.58 -30.92 20.41
CA MET A 390 -15.82 -31.59 20.83
C MET A 390 -16.98 -30.60 20.89
N PHE A 391 -16.78 -29.49 21.62
CA PHE A 391 -17.80 -28.46 21.79
C PHE A 391 -18.10 -27.73 20.48
N GLY A 392 -17.08 -27.46 19.66
CA GLY A 392 -17.28 -26.87 18.34
C GLY A 392 -18.13 -27.74 17.43
N VAL A 393 -17.80 -29.03 17.27
CA VAL A 393 -18.57 -29.98 16.46
C VAL A 393 -19.99 -30.13 16.98
N PHE A 394 -20.16 -30.22 18.31
CA PHE A 394 -21.48 -30.21 18.94
C PHE A 394 -22.28 -28.97 18.49
N MET A 395 -21.75 -27.76 18.72
CA MET A 395 -22.42 -26.52 18.35
C MET A 395 -22.69 -26.39 16.85
N GLY A 396 -21.85 -27.00 16.00
CA GLY A 396 -22.03 -26.98 14.56
C GLY A 396 -23.24 -27.79 14.07
N ILE A 397 -23.74 -28.74 14.86
CA ILE A 397 -24.90 -29.60 14.55
C ILE A 397 -26.17 -29.12 15.26
N VAL A 398 -26.04 -28.51 16.44
CA VAL A 398 -27.19 -27.95 17.19
C VAL A 398 -27.97 -26.98 16.28
N PRO A 399 -29.31 -27.06 16.23
CA PRO A 399 -30.15 -26.32 15.28
C PRO A 399 -30.35 -24.84 15.66
N ILE A 400 -29.26 -24.10 15.88
CA ILE A 400 -29.25 -22.64 16.12
C ILE A 400 -28.92 -21.94 14.80
N TRP A 401 -29.83 -22.06 13.83
CA TRP A 401 -29.60 -21.65 12.45
C TRP A 401 -29.10 -20.20 12.32
N GLY A 402 -27.93 -20.04 11.71
CA GLY A 402 -27.33 -18.74 11.42
C GLY A 402 -26.56 -18.12 12.59
N TYR A 403 -26.71 -18.65 13.80
CA TYR A 403 -26.04 -18.12 14.99
C TYR A 403 -25.08 -19.13 15.65
N GLN A 404 -24.96 -20.36 15.13
CA GLN A 404 -24.17 -21.41 15.76
C GLN A 404 -22.71 -21.01 16.03
N MET A 405 -22.06 -20.28 15.12
CA MET A 405 -20.66 -19.84 15.32
C MET A 405 -20.53 -18.74 16.39
N ILE A 406 -21.47 -17.79 16.42
CA ILE A 406 -21.48 -16.69 17.39
C ILE A 406 -21.71 -17.28 18.79
N VAL A 407 -22.73 -18.12 18.93
CA VAL A 407 -23.06 -18.79 20.19
C VAL A 407 -21.91 -19.69 20.63
N ALA A 408 -21.29 -20.47 19.72
CA ALA A 408 -20.13 -21.29 20.04
C ALA A 408 -18.95 -20.47 20.56
N GLY A 409 -18.64 -19.32 19.93
CA GLY A 409 -17.56 -18.43 20.37
C GLY A 409 -17.82 -17.81 21.74
N VAL A 410 -19.06 -17.37 22.00
CA VAL A 410 -19.47 -16.79 23.28
C VAL A 410 -19.43 -17.85 24.40
N LEU A 411 -20.03 -19.01 24.17
CA LEU A 411 -20.03 -20.09 25.16
C LEU A 411 -18.62 -20.65 25.40
N ALA A 412 -17.80 -20.79 24.36
CA ALA A 412 -16.39 -21.18 24.52
C ALA A 412 -15.62 -20.19 25.41
N HIS A 413 -15.91 -18.90 25.30
CA HIS A 413 -15.32 -17.91 26.19
C HIS A 413 -15.69 -18.15 27.66
N PHE A 414 -16.98 -18.35 27.95
CA PHE A 414 -17.47 -18.63 29.30
C PHE A 414 -16.98 -19.96 29.86
N MET A 415 -16.80 -20.96 29.00
CA MET A 415 -16.31 -22.29 29.37
C MET A 415 -14.77 -22.37 29.46
N GLY A 416 -14.05 -21.28 29.19
CA GLY A 416 -12.58 -21.26 29.20
C GLY A 416 -11.94 -22.14 28.11
N LEU A 417 -12.65 -22.38 27.01
CA LEU A 417 -12.19 -23.16 25.86
C LEU A 417 -11.48 -22.27 24.83
N ASN A 418 -10.68 -22.89 23.96
CA ASN A 418 -10.08 -22.17 22.84
C ASN A 418 -11.14 -21.72 21.84
N LYS A 419 -11.43 -20.41 21.84
CA LYS A 419 -12.43 -19.78 20.96
C LYS A 419 -12.16 -20.04 19.49
N VAL A 420 -10.89 -19.97 19.08
CA VAL A 420 -10.50 -20.11 17.66
C VAL A 420 -10.75 -21.54 17.18
N ILE A 421 -10.31 -22.54 17.95
CA ILE A 421 -10.51 -23.95 17.62
C ILE A 421 -12.01 -24.30 17.64
N THR A 422 -12.75 -23.81 18.63
CA THR A 422 -14.19 -24.04 18.73
C THR A 422 -14.94 -23.48 17.51
N ILE A 423 -14.66 -22.23 17.13
CA ILE A 423 -15.32 -21.59 15.98
C ILE A 423 -15.00 -22.34 14.68
N VAL A 424 -13.75 -22.76 14.49
CA VAL A 424 -13.37 -23.55 13.31
C VAL A 424 -14.07 -24.92 13.30
N ALA A 425 -14.08 -25.62 14.43
CA ALA A 425 -14.74 -26.92 14.54
C ALA A 425 -16.28 -26.85 14.39
N SER A 426 -16.89 -25.71 14.73
CA SER A 426 -18.33 -25.48 14.52
C SER A 426 -18.74 -25.31 13.05
N ASN A 427 -17.79 -25.15 12.13
CA ASN A 427 -18.05 -25.12 10.69
C ASN A 427 -18.15 -26.53 10.06
N ILE A 428 -18.75 -27.48 10.78
CA ILE A 428 -19.02 -28.82 10.24
C ILE A 428 -20.21 -28.84 9.26
N SER A 429 -21.14 -27.90 9.41
CA SER A 429 -22.34 -27.74 8.58
C SER A 429 -22.05 -27.06 7.23
N ILE A 430 -21.06 -27.57 6.50
CA ILE A 430 -20.78 -27.17 5.11
C ILE A 430 -21.77 -27.85 4.14
N PRO A 431 -22.09 -27.27 2.96
CA PRO A 431 -23.13 -27.80 2.07
C PRO A 431 -23.07 -29.30 1.76
N PRO A 432 -21.89 -29.91 1.51
CA PRO A 432 -21.78 -31.36 1.29
C PRO A 432 -22.12 -32.21 2.52
N MET A 433 -21.95 -31.68 3.73
CA MET A 433 -22.23 -32.39 4.98
C MET A 433 -23.69 -32.29 5.41
N ILE A 434 -24.42 -31.26 4.96
CA ILE A 434 -25.81 -31.00 5.36
C ILE A 434 -26.72 -32.24 5.20
N PRO A 435 -26.72 -32.99 4.07
CA PRO A 435 -27.57 -34.18 3.94
C PRO A 435 -27.29 -35.24 5.01
N PHE A 436 -26.01 -35.46 5.34
CA PHE A 436 -25.61 -36.42 6.36
C PHE A 436 -26.00 -35.97 7.77
N LEU A 437 -25.86 -34.67 8.05
CA LEU A 437 -26.25 -34.08 9.33
C LEU A 437 -27.76 -34.12 9.52
N LEU A 438 -28.53 -33.80 8.49
CA LEU A 438 -29.99 -33.90 8.50
C LEU A 438 -30.42 -35.35 8.70
N PHE A 439 -29.91 -36.29 7.89
CA PHE A 439 -30.25 -37.70 8.00
C PHE A 439 -29.89 -38.27 9.38
N GLY A 440 -28.68 -38.01 9.89
CA GLY A 440 -28.26 -38.45 11.22
C GLY A 440 -29.12 -37.87 12.34
N SER A 441 -29.54 -36.60 12.21
CA SER A 441 -30.48 -35.97 13.13
C SER A 441 -31.86 -36.65 13.08
N TYR A 442 -32.38 -37.00 11.90
CA TYR A 442 -33.67 -37.73 11.82
C TYR A 442 -33.57 -39.15 12.39
N VAL A 443 -32.49 -39.88 12.11
CA VAL A 443 -32.28 -41.24 12.65
C VAL A 443 -32.24 -41.24 14.18
N THR A 444 -31.43 -40.36 14.76
CA THR A 444 -31.33 -40.22 16.22
C THR A 444 -32.63 -39.68 16.82
N GLY A 445 -33.35 -38.82 16.10
CA GLY A 445 -34.68 -38.35 16.51
C GLY A 445 -35.70 -39.46 16.59
N GLY A 446 -35.68 -40.37 15.61
CA GLY A 446 -36.49 -41.60 15.63
C GLY A 446 -36.20 -42.48 16.85
N TRP A 447 -34.93 -42.58 17.27
CA TRP A 447 -34.57 -43.30 18.50
C TRP A 447 -35.12 -42.65 19.77
N VAL A 448 -35.12 -41.31 19.83
CA VAL A 448 -35.58 -40.57 21.02
C VAL A 448 -37.09 -40.59 21.14
N LEU A 449 -37.81 -40.48 20.02
CA LEU A 449 -39.26 -40.37 19.97
C LEU A 449 -39.97 -41.70 19.73
N ASP A 450 -39.22 -42.80 19.54
CA ASP A 450 -39.73 -44.12 19.13
C ASP A 450 -40.60 -44.05 17.87
N GLN A 451 -40.14 -43.28 16.89
CA GLN A 451 -40.83 -43.05 15.62
C GLN A 451 -39.98 -43.53 14.44
N PRO A 452 -40.61 -44.11 13.39
CA PRO A 452 -39.89 -44.45 12.17
C PRO A 452 -39.34 -43.19 11.49
N VAL A 453 -38.22 -43.33 10.77
CA VAL A 453 -37.67 -42.24 9.97
C VAL A 453 -38.54 -42.08 8.71
N THR A 454 -39.53 -41.20 8.76
CA THR A 454 -40.41 -40.89 7.62
C THR A 454 -39.89 -39.65 6.88
N LEU A 455 -39.06 -39.87 5.85
CA LEU A 455 -38.67 -38.81 4.90
C LEU A 455 -39.62 -38.83 3.69
N THR A 456 -40.91 -38.57 3.92
CA THR A 456 -41.93 -38.59 2.86
C THR A 456 -42.17 -37.18 2.31
N LEU A 457 -41.88 -36.97 1.03
CA LEU A 457 -42.07 -35.68 0.33
C LEU A 457 -43.47 -35.52 -0.31
N HIS A 458 -44.33 -36.55 -0.24
CA HIS A 458 -45.57 -36.61 -1.03
C HIS A 458 -46.81 -36.03 -0.33
N GLU A 459 -46.85 -36.00 1.01
CA GLU A 459 -48.00 -35.47 1.76
C GLU A 459 -47.49 -34.59 2.91
N VAL A 460 -47.42 -33.28 2.66
CA VAL A 460 -46.98 -32.29 3.65
C VAL A 460 -48.21 -31.70 4.33
N THR A 461 -48.51 -32.18 5.53
CA THR A 461 -49.57 -31.66 6.42
C THR A 461 -48.93 -30.90 7.60
N PHE A 462 -49.70 -30.04 8.29
CA PHE A 462 -49.17 -29.32 9.45
C PHE A 462 -48.70 -30.27 10.58
N ASP A 463 -49.41 -31.36 10.81
CA ASP A 463 -49.05 -32.35 11.82
C ASP A 463 -47.77 -33.10 11.45
N THR A 464 -47.62 -33.51 10.17
CA THR A 464 -46.39 -34.16 9.70
C THR A 464 -45.19 -33.22 9.72
N ILE A 465 -45.36 -31.92 9.45
CA ILE A 465 -44.30 -30.91 9.61
C ILE A 465 -43.90 -30.79 11.08
N LYS A 466 -44.87 -30.73 11.99
CA LYS A 466 -44.62 -30.57 13.43
C LYS A 466 -43.88 -31.79 14.00
N ASP A 467 -44.32 -32.99 13.65
CA ASP A 467 -43.70 -34.24 14.09
C ASP A 467 -42.28 -34.38 13.50
N SER A 468 -42.11 -34.08 12.22
CA SER A 468 -40.79 -34.08 11.56
C SER A 468 -39.84 -33.04 12.19
N LEU A 469 -40.35 -31.86 12.53
CA LEU A 469 -39.56 -30.82 13.18
C LEU A 469 -39.16 -31.23 14.60
N LEU A 470 -40.09 -31.81 15.37
CA LEU A 470 -39.80 -32.29 16.73
C LEU A 470 -38.76 -33.42 16.70
N GLN A 471 -38.92 -34.38 15.78
CA GLN A 471 -37.98 -35.47 15.55
C GLN A 471 -36.60 -34.93 15.18
N TYR A 472 -36.54 -33.98 14.26
CA TYR A 472 -35.29 -33.32 13.88
C TYR A 472 -34.63 -32.56 15.05
N LEU A 473 -35.39 -31.78 15.83
CA LEU A 473 -34.85 -31.01 16.95
C LEU A 473 -34.33 -31.92 18.08
N ALA A 474 -35.11 -32.93 18.47
CA ALA A 474 -34.70 -33.90 19.49
C ALA A 474 -33.48 -34.71 19.02
N GLY A 475 -33.51 -35.16 17.77
CA GLY A 475 -32.44 -35.96 17.19
C GLY A 475 -31.16 -35.17 16.96
N SER A 476 -31.24 -33.95 16.43
CA SER A 476 -30.04 -33.10 16.23
C SER A 476 -29.28 -32.84 17.53
N MET A 477 -29.95 -32.73 18.68
CA MET A 477 -29.29 -32.63 19.99
C MET A 477 -28.51 -33.90 20.34
N VAL A 478 -29.14 -35.08 20.19
CA VAL A 478 -28.48 -36.37 20.47
C VAL A 478 -27.34 -36.64 19.49
N PHE A 479 -27.57 -36.39 18.21
CA PHE A 479 -26.58 -36.52 17.15
C PHE A 479 -25.40 -35.57 17.37
N ALA A 480 -25.65 -34.33 17.77
CA ALA A 480 -24.60 -33.36 18.12
C ALA A 480 -23.71 -33.88 19.26
N VAL A 481 -24.30 -34.49 20.30
CA VAL A 481 -23.53 -35.10 21.41
C VAL A 481 -22.66 -36.25 20.90
N ILE A 482 -23.23 -37.16 20.12
CA ILE A 482 -22.51 -38.32 19.57
C ILE A 482 -21.32 -37.86 18.70
N CYS A 483 -21.58 -36.99 17.73
CA CYS A 483 -20.55 -36.47 16.83
C CYS A 483 -19.50 -35.63 17.58
N GLY A 484 -19.92 -34.82 18.54
CA GLY A 484 -19.03 -34.03 19.40
C GLY A 484 -18.07 -34.95 20.17
N LEU A 485 -18.60 -35.93 20.90
CA LEU A 485 -17.80 -36.90 21.67
C LEU A 485 -16.84 -37.68 20.78
N LEU A 486 -17.30 -38.16 19.62
CA LEU A 486 -16.47 -38.87 18.65
C LEU A 486 -15.32 -37.98 18.15
N ALA A 487 -15.62 -36.74 17.75
CA ALA A 487 -14.62 -35.79 17.26
C ALA A 487 -13.60 -35.42 18.35
N GLY A 488 -14.06 -35.22 19.59
CA GLY A 488 -13.21 -34.98 20.75
C GLY A 488 -12.27 -36.15 21.04
N PHE A 489 -12.80 -37.38 21.03
CA PHE A 489 -12.01 -38.60 21.25
C PHE A 489 -10.95 -38.82 20.16
N VAL A 490 -11.33 -38.68 18.89
CA VAL A 490 -10.41 -38.77 17.75
C VAL A 490 -9.33 -37.69 17.86
N CYS A 491 -9.72 -36.45 18.17
CA CYS A 491 -8.77 -35.35 18.35
C CYS A 491 -7.78 -35.64 19.48
N LEU A 492 -8.27 -36.07 20.64
CA LEU A 492 -7.42 -36.40 21.79
C LEU A 492 -6.43 -37.52 21.47
N THR A 493 -6.88 -38.55 20.75
CA THR A 493 -6.05 -39.68 20.31
C THR A 493 -4.97 -39.23 19.32
N LEU A 494 -5.32 -38.39 18.34
CA LEU A 494 -4.33 -37.84 17.41
C LEU A 494 -3.32 -36.94 18.11
N LEU A 495 -3.76 -36.12 19.06
CA LEU A 495 -2.86 -35.27 19.84
C LEU A 495 -1.93 -36.09 20.74
N SER A 496 -2.40 -37.16 21.36
CA SER A 496 -1.55 -38.01 22.21
C SER A 496 -0.51 -38.78 21.39
N LEU A 497 -0.85 -39.19 20.16
CA LEU A 497 0.08 -39.92 19.28
C LEU A 497 1.10 -39.02 18.58
N PHE A 498 0.69 -37.82 18.15
CA PHE A 498 1.50 -37.00 17.24
C PHE A 498 2.02 -35.69 17.83
N ARG A 499 1.46 -35.17 18.93
CA ARG A 499 1.94 -33.93 19.56
C ARG A 499 3.00 -34.26 20.60
N LYS A 500 4.26 -33.96 20.28
CA LYS A 500 5.35 -34.03 21.25
C LYS A 500 5.11 -32.97 22.34
N PRO A 501 5.12 -33.31 23.63
CA PRO A 501 5.03 -32.30 24.68
C PRO A 501 6.23 -31.36 24.56
N GLU A 502 5.99 -30.05 24.53
CA GLU A 502 7.06 -29.09 24.78
C GLU A 502 7.60 -29.42 26.17
N ARG A 503 8.88 -29.80 26.24
CA ARG A 503 9.61 -29.82 27.51
C ARG A 503 9.54 -28.38 28.01
N ILE A 504 8.75 -28.16 29.06
CA ILE A 504 8.83 -26.94 29.85
C ILE A 504 10.29 -26.85 30.27
N ALA A 505 11.03 -25.90 29.70
CA ALA A 505 12.36 -25.56 30.18
C ALA A 505 12.16 -25.10 31.64
N GLY A 506 12.66 -25.93 32.57
CA GLY A 506 12.61 -25.66 34.00
C GLY A 506 13.49 -24.48 34.38
#